data_AF-A0A968B1A5-F1
#
_entry.id   AF-A0A968B1A5-F1
#
_cell.length_a   1.000
_cell.length_b   1.000
_cell.length_c   1.000
_cell.angle_alpha   90.00
_cell.angle_beta   90.00
_cell.angle_gamma   90.00
#
_symmetry.space_group_name_H-M   'P 1'
#
loop_
_entity.id
_entity.type
_entity.pdbx_description
1 polymer ?
#
loop_
_entity_poly.entity_id
_entity_poly.type
_entity_poly.pdbx_seq_one_letter_code
_entity_poly.pdbx_strand_id
1 'polypeptide(L)'
;KQGVYRKVTGSITGAEYISAVEEVSSAPSFETIRYVINDLLEVTEQNLTTDDIEYMAAIDSAASKTNPNIVIAIIATEKQIQALAKLY
;
A
#
# COMPACT_ATOMS: atom_id res chain seq x y z
N LYS A 1 -15.68 -13.19 -1.00
CA LYS A 1 -15.13 -12.06 -1.78
C LYS A 1 -13.62 -12.28 -1.88
N GLN A 2 -12.99 -11.99 -3.02
CA GLN A 2 -11.54 -12.12 -3.20
C GLN A 2 -10.85 -10.84 -2.73
N GLY A 3 -9.75 -10.99 -2.01
CA GLY A 3 -8.99 -9.86 -1.48
C GLY A 3 -7.57 -10.25 -1.12
N VAL A 4 -6.74 -9.25 -0.88
CA VAL A 4 -5.34 -9.40 -0.47
C VAL A 4 -5.18 -8.85 0.93
N TYR A 5 -4.49 -9.60 1.78
CA TYR A 5 -4.01 -9.12 3.07
C TYR A 5 -2.49 -9.08 3.01
N ARG A 6 -1.91 -7.90 3.19
CA ARG A 6 -0.47 -7.66 3.21
C ARG A 6 -0.08 -7.26 4.61
N LYS A 7 0.70 -8.11 5.28
CA LYS A 7 1.32 -7.79 6.56
C LYS A 7 2.72 -7.23 6.33
N VAL A 8 3.00 -6.08 6.91
CA VAL A 8 4.28 -5.39 6.81
C VAL A 8 4.91 -5.32 8.20
N THR A 9 6.16 -5.76 8.31
CA THR A 9 6.84 -5.94 9.59
C THR A 9 8.26 -5.40 9.54
N GLY A 10 8.75 -4.85 10.65
CA GLY A 10 10.14 -4.40 10.76
C GLY A 10 10.40 -3.02 10.16
N SER A 11 11.64 -2.80 9.70
CA SER A 11 12.05 -1.58 9.01
C SER A 11 11.73 -1.73 7.52
N ILE A 12 10.99 -0.79 6.95
CA ILE A 12 10.59 -0.84 5.54
C ILE A 12 11.15 0.33 4.74
N THR A 13 11.58 0.02 3.53
CA THR A 13 12.01 0.99 2.51
C THR A 13 10.93 1.24 1.45
N GLY A 14 11.03 2.38 0.76
CA GLY A 14 10.13 2.70 -0.36
C GLY A 14 10.14 1.63 -1.44
N ALA A 15 11.32 1.16 -1.84
CA ALA A 15 11.49 0.12 -2.86
C ALA A 15 10.79 -1.20 -2.51
N GLU A 16 10.91 -1.68 -1.26
CA GLU A 16 10.23 -2.89 -0.80
C GLU A 16 8.71 -2.73 -0.86
N TYR A 17 8.20 -1.59 -0.42
CA TYR A 17 6.76 -1.35 -0.41
C TYR A 17 6.21 -1.19 -1.83
N ILE A 18 6.91 -0.47 -2.69
CA ILE A 18 6.58 -0.30 -4.12
C ILE A 18 6.51 -1.67 -4.80
N SER A 19 7.54 -2.50 -4.63
CA SER A 19 7.59 -3.84 -5.22
C SER A 19 6.39 -4.69 -4.79
N ALA A 20 6.01 -4.61 -3.51
CA ALA A 20 4.84 -5.31 -2.99
C ALA A 20 3.52 -4.80 -3.59
N VAL A 21 3.39 -3.48 -3.81
CA VAL A 21 2.22 -2.87 -4.48
C VAL A 21 2.12 -3.32 -5.95
N GLU A 22 3.24 -3.32 -6.66
CA GLU A 22 3.33 -3.74 -8.05
C GLU A 22 2.99 -5.22 -8.24
N GLU A 23 3.42 -6.10 -7.33
CA GLU A 23 3.09 -7.53 -7.36
C GLU A 23 1.57 -7.76 -7.35
N VAL A 24 0.84 -7.05 -6.48
CA VAL A 24 -0.62 -7.16 -6.40
C VAL A 24 -1.29 -6.56 -7.64
N SER A 25 -0.82 -5.39 -8.08
CA SER A 25 -1.40 -4.67 -9.22
C SER A 25 -1.18 -5.40 -10.56
N SER A 26 -0.11 -6.20 -10.64
CA SER A 26 0.24 -7.00 -11.82
C SER A 26 -0.37 -8.40 -11.82
N ALA A 27 -1.06 -8.80 -10.75
CA ALA A 27 -1.68 -10.12 -10.67
C ALA A 27 -2.77 -10.27 -11.74
N PRO A 28 -2.85 -11.40 -12.47
CA PRO A 28 -3.92 -11.63 -13.46
C PRO A 28 -5.34 -11.57 -12.88
N SER A 29 -5.46 -11.73 -11.56
CA SER A 29 -6.73 -11.64 -10.83
C SER A 29 -7.04 -10.24 -10.29
N PHE A 30 -6.23 -9.23 -10.63
CA PHE A 30 -6.35 -7.91 -10.02
C PHE A 30 -7.74 -7.29 -10.20
N GLU A 31 -8.38 -7.46 -11.36
CA GLU A 31 -9.73 -6.94 -11.64
C GLU A 31 -10.85 -7.58 -10.77
N THR A 32 -10.60 -8.77 -10.23
CA THR A 32 -11.57 -9.50 -9.40
C THR A 32 -11.35 -9.30 -7.91
N ILE A 33 -10.20 -8.75 -7.51
CA ILE A 33 -9.93 -8.32 -6.13
C ILE A 33 -10.95 -7.24 -5.74
N ARG A 34 -11.46 -7.32 -4.51
CA ARG A 34 -12.41 -6.32 -3.96
C ARG A 34 -11.83 -5.53 -2.81
N TYR A 35 -10.76 -6.01 -2.20
CA TYR A 35 -10.07 -5.27 -1.16
C TYR A 35 -8.60 -5.64 -1.07
N VAL A 36 -7.80 -4.66 -0.63
CA VAL A 36 -6.43 -4.84 -0.15
C VAL A 36 -6.38 -4.27 1.26
N ILE A 37 -5.90 -5.06 2.22
CA ILE A 37 -5.65 -4.62 3.60
C ILE A 37 -4.15 -4.58 3.79
N ASN A 38 -3.60 -3.38 4.02
CA ASN A 38 -2.21 -3.18 4.39
C ASN A 38 -2.12 -3.04 5.91
N ASP A 39 -1.62 -4.08 6.57
CA ASP A 39 -1.41 -4.11 8.01
C ASP A 39 0.02 -3.68 8.34
N LEU A 40 0.15 -2.49 8.91
CA LEU A 40 1.40 -1.84 9.27
C LEU A 40 1.69 -1.89 10.77
N LEU A 41 0.90 -2.62 11.57
CA LEU A 41 0.99 -2.56 13.03
C LEU A 41 2.34 -3.01 13.60
N GLU A 42 3.07 -3.84 12.85
CA GLU A 42 4.39 -4.36 13.23
C GLU A 42 5.55 -3.65 12.51
N VAL A 43 5.28 -2.54 11.83
CA VAL A 43 6.33 -1.67 11.28
C VAL A 43 7.02 -0.91 12.40
N THR A 44 8.32 -1.13 12.55
CA THR A 44 9.15 -0.49 13.57
C THR A 44 9.78 0.80 13.07
N GLU A 45 10.07 0.89 11.77
CA GLU A 45 10.72 2.04 11.13
C GLU A 45 10.23 2.20 9.68
N GLN A 46 10.13 3.45 9.22
CA GLN A 46 9.72 3.81 7.87
C GLN A 46 10.83 4.66 7.24
N ASN A 47 11.52 4.09 6.26
CA ASN A 47 12.54 4.75 5.46
C ASN A 47 11.92 5.08 4.09
N LEU A 48 10.96 6.01 4.11
CA LEU A 48 10.20 6.45 2.94
C LEU A 48 10.58 7.88 2.61
N THR A 49 10.79 8.16 1.32
CA THR A 49 10.95 9.51 0.79
C THR A 49 9.60 10.06 0.29
N THR A 50 9.54 11.37 0.01
CA THR A 50 8.38 11.97 -0.65
C THR A 50 8.17 11.36 -2.04
N ASP A 51 9.25 11.17 -2.81
CA ASP A 51 9.19 10.56 -4.15
C ASP A 51 8.59 9.13 -4.10
N ASP A 52 8.94 8.34 -3.09
CA ASP A 52 8.37 7.00 -2.89
C ASP A 52 6.85 7.06 -2.71
N ILE A 53 6.37 8.05 -1.94
CA ILE A 53 4.95 8.21 -1.62
C ILE A 53 4.17 8.75 -2.82
N GLU A 54 4.73 9.71 -3.56
CA GLU A 54 4.14 10.18 -4.82
C GLU A 54 4.02 9.03 -5.83
N TYR A 55 5.05 8.18 -5.93
CA TYR A 55 5.01 7.02 -6.81
C TYR A 55 3.96 5.99 -6.38
N MET A 56 3.86 5.68 -5.08
CA MET A 56 2.80 4.81 -4.56
C MET A 56 1.40 5.37 -4.84
N ALA A 57 1.19 6.68 -4.65
CA ALA A 57 -0.08 7.33 -4.95
C ALA A 57 -0.43 7.26 -6.45
N ALA A 58 0.57 7.37 -7.33
CA ALA A 58 0.38 7.20 -8.76
C ALA A 58 -0.04 5.76 -9.12
N ILE A 59 0.58 4.74 -8.49
CA ILE A 59 0.17 3.34 -8.67
C ILE A 59 -1.25 3.11 -8.18
N ASP A 60 -1.61 3.56 -6.98
CA ASP A 60 -2.96 3.40 -6.43
C ASP A 60 -4.02 4.10 -7.31
N SER A 61 -3.69 5.27 -7.85
CA SER A 61 -4.53 5.97 -8.82
C SER A 61 -4.72 5.16 -10.11
N ALA A 62 -3.66 4.58 -10.66
CA ALA A 62 -3.76 3.70 -11.84
C ALA A 62 -4.56 2.42 -11.53
N ALA A 63 -4.32 1.82 -10.37
CA ALA A 63 -5.01 0.64 -9.88
C ALA A 63 -6.53 0.86 -9.75
N SER A 64 -6.96 2.05 -9.29
CA SER A 64 -8.37 2.43 -9.20
C SER A 64 -9.07 2.56 -10.56
N LYS A 65 -8.33 2.89 -11.62
CA LYS A 65 -8.86 2.96 -12.99
C LYS A 65 -9.07 1.58 -13.59
N THR A 66 -8.14 0.65 -13.32
CA THR A 66 -8.24 -0.74 -13.76
C THR A 66 -9.30 -1.52 -12.99
N ASN A 67 -9.40 -1.30 -11.67
CA ASN A 67 -10.39 -1.94 -10.82
C ASN A 67 -11.13 -0.89 -9.97
N PRO A 68 -12.21 -0.27 -10.50
CA PRO A 68 -12.96 0.76 -9.78
C PRO A 68 -13.74 0.23 -8.57
N ASN A 69 -13.79 -1.09 -8.37
CA ASN A 69 -14.48 -1.73 -7.26
C ASN A 69 -13.53 -2.17 -6.14
N ILE A 70 -12.23 -1.85 -6.24
CA ILE A 70 -11.25 -2.16 -5.22
C ILE A 70 -11.34 -1.17 -4.06
N VAL A 71 -11.27 -1.69 -2.83
CA VAL A 71 -11.15 -0.88 -1.61
C VAL A 71 -9.79 -1.12 -0.98
N ILE A 72 -8.97 -0.08 -0.85
CA ILE A 72 -7.66 -0.16 -0.20
C ILE A 72 -7.81 0.36 1.23
N ALA A 73 -7.53 -0.49 2.20
CA ALA A 73 -7.57 -0.18 3.62
C ALA A 73 -6.18 -0.27 4.23
N ILE A 74 -5.87 0.62 5.17
CA ILE A 74 -4.61 0.64 5.92
C ILE A 74 -4.94 0.48 7.41
N ILE A 75 -4.29 -0.48 8.05
CA ILE A 75 -4.32 -0.66 9.50
C ILE A 75 -2.98 -0.14 10.03
N ALA A 76 -3.04 0.94 10.79
CA ALA A 76 -1.86 1.60 11.33
C ALA A 76 -2.20 2.31 12.64
N THR A 77 -1.18 2.55 13.45
CA THR A 77 -1.25 3.40 14.64
C THR A 77 -1.32 4.88 14.27
N GLU A 78 -1.80 5.73 15.18
CA GLU A 78 -1.83 7.19 14.95
C GLU A 78 -0.45 7.76 14.59
N LYS A 79 0.61 7.29 15.26
CA LYS A 79 2.00 7.70 14.97
C LYS A 79 2.40 7.38 13.53
N GLN A 80 2.03 6.20 13.03
CA GLN A 80 2.34 5.77 11.66
C GLN A 80 1.53 6.58 10.63
N ILE A 81 0.25 6.84 10.90
CA ILE A 81 -0.57 7.71 10.05
C ILE A 81 -0.01 9.14 10.01
N GLN A 82 0.41 9.70 11.15
CA GLN A 82 1.04 11.01 11.18
C GLN A 82 2.37 11.05 10.42
N ALA A 83 3.16 9.97 10.46
CA ALA A 83 4.40 9.89 9.69
C ALA A 83 4.13 9.92 8.17
N LEU A 84 3.13 9.16 7.71
CA LEU A 84 2.70 9.16 6.31
C LEU A 84 2.09 10.50 5.89
N ALA A 85 1.26 11.11 6.75
CA ALA A 85 0.62 12.39 6.47
C ALA A 85 1.60 13.57 6.39
N LYS A 86 2.77 13.48 7.04
CA LYS A 86 3.83 14.51 6.93
C LYS A 86 4.57 14.50 5.60
N LEU A 87 4.38 13.44 4.82
CA LEU A 87 5.03 13.26 3.53
C LEU A 87 4.09 13.59 2.35
N TYR A 88 2.83 13.94 2.65
CA TYR A 88 1.82 14.52 1.76
C TYR A 88 1.76 16.05 1.95
#